data_AF-A0A0N9I1C0-F1
#
_entry.id   AF-A0A0N9I1C0-F1
#
_cell.length_a   1.000
_cell.length_b   1.000
_cell.length_c   1.000
_cell.angle_alpha   90.00
_cell.angle_beta   90.00
_cell.angle_gamma   90.00
#
_symmetry.space_group_name_H-M   'P 1'
#
loop_
_entity.id
_entity.type
_entity.pdbx_description
1 polymer ?
#
loop_
_entity_poly.entity_id
_entity_poly.type
_entity_poly.pdbx_seq_one_letter_code
_entity_poly.pdbx_strand_id
1 'polypeptide(L)'
;MMVFAFRQLGESTGERIRRVPFRAPVLGTLRRVADELLPLDEQRAVEVRVYYAFAAKAATTPGFAEILIEQDRGFQEILRSVFQAAEEAGEMPPGRDHAALARMLSSVIDGVSLALLAQPRNTDIVAGLDAALALISSCGSGT
;
A
#
# COMPACT_ATOMS: atom_id res chain seq x y z
N MET A 1 17.30 -10.46 15.25
CA MET A 1 16.60 -9.22 15.65
C MET A 1 15.86 -8.57 14.49
N MET A 2 16.50 -8.27 13.35
CA MET A 2 15.82 -7.56 12.25
C MET A 2 14.64 -8.31 11.62
N VAL A 3 14.76 -9.64 11.44
CA VAL A 3 13.63 -10.50 11.00
C VAL A 3 12.46 -10.48 11.97
N PHE A 4 12.74 -10.49 13.28
CA PHE A 4 11.70 -10.41 14.31
C PHE A 4 10.98 -9.05 14.26
N ALA A 5 11.74 -7.95 14.22
CA ALA A 5 11.18 -6.61 14.11
C ALA A 5 10.32 -6.42 12.84
N PHE A 6 10.77 -6.99 11.71
CA PHE A 6 10.02 -6.94 10.45
C PHE A 6 8.73 -7.76 10.50
N ARG A 7 8.74 -8.95 11.13
CA ARG A 7 7.52 -9.75 11.34
C ARG A 7 6.54 -9.05 12.26
N GLN A 8 7.02 -8.49 13.38
CA GLN A 8 6.19 -7.71 14.30
C GLN A 8 5.56 -6.50 13.60
N LEU A 9 6.31 -5.82 12.73
CA LEU A 9 5.79 -4.76 11.86
C LEU A 9 4.67 -5.29 10.96
N GLY A 10 4.90 -6.40 10.24
CA GLY A 10 3.90 -6.98 9.36
C GLY A 10 2.60 -7.35 10.08
N GLU A 11 2.72 -7.91 11.29
CA GLU A 11 1.58 -8.24 12.15
C GLU A 11 0.84 -6.97 12.62
N SER A 12 1.57 -5.98 13.14
CA SER A 12 1.02 -4.69 13.60
C SER A 12 0.26 -3.97 12.47
N THR A 13 0.89 -3.83 11.31
CA THR A 13 0.29 -3.22 10.12
C THR A 13 -0.92 -4.03 9.63
N GLY A 14 -0.79 -5.35 9.56
CA GLY A 14 -1.88 -6.24 9.13
C GLY A 14 -3.10 -6.21 10.07
N GLU A 15 -2.89 -6.07 11.38
CA GLU A 15 -3.96 -5.82 12.35
C GLU A 15 -4.69 -4.50 12.10
N ARG A 16 -3.96 -3.41 11.82
CA ARG A 16 -4.59 -2.11 11.52
C ARG A 16 -5.34 -2.14 10.18
N ILE A 17 -4.75 -2.70 9.13
CA ILE A 17 -5.41 -2.86 7.82
C ILE A 17 -6.71 -3.67 7.96
N ARG A 18 -6.73 -4.77 8.73
CA ARG A 18 -7.94 -5.56 8.97
C ARG A 18 -9.04 -4.82 9.72
N ARG A 19 -8.70 -3.78 10.49
CA ARG A 19 -9.68 -2.93 11.19
C ARG A 19 -10.25 -1.84 10.30
N VAL A 20 -9.66 -1.58 9.13
CA VAL A 20 -10.22 -0.63 8.18
C VAL A 20 -11.56 -1.17 7.68
N PRO A 21 -12.69 -0.44 7.90
CA PRO A 21 -13.98 -0.92 7.45
C PRO A 21 -14.01 -1.00 5.93
N PHE A 22 -14.19 -2.22 5.42
CA PHE A 22 -14.41 -2.47 4.01
C PHE A 22 -15.88 -2.18 3.68
N ARG A 23 -16.15 -0.95 3.25
CA ARG A 23 -17.49 -0.44 2.96
C ARG A 23 -17.45 0.36 1.66
N ALA A 24 -18.56 0.37 0.94
CA ALA A 24 -18.71 1.22 -0.23
C ALA A 24 -18.47 2.71 0.12
N PRO A 25 -17.75 3.48 -0.72
CA PRO A 25 -17.03 2.99 -1.90
C PRO A 25 -15.79 2.16 -1.53
N VAL A 26 -15.66 0.98 -2.15
CA VAL A 26 -14.53 0.05 -2.07
C VAL A 26 -13.21 0.77 -2.35
N LEU A 27 -13.13 1.61 -3.39
CA LEU A 27 -11.93 2.39 -3.68
C LEU A 27 -11.61 3.43 -2.58
N GLY A 28 -12.63 3.94 -1.88
CA GLY A 28 -12.43 4.78 -0.70
C GLY A 28 -11.76 4.05 0.48
N THR A 29 -11.83 2.71 0.49
CA THR A 29 -11.11 1.90 1.48
C THR A 29 -9.60 1.86 1.21
N LEU A 30 -9.16 1.90 -0.06
CA LEU A 30 -7.74 1.90 -0.41
C LEU A 30 -7.00 3.11 0.17
N ARG A 31 -7.65 4.27 0.23
CA ARG A 31 -7.05 5.47 0.84
C ARG A 31 -6.75 5.26 2.32
N ARG A 32 -7.69 4.65 3.06
CA ARG A 32 -7.55 4.32 4.48
C ARG A 32 -6.49 3.25 4.70
N VAL A 33 -6.44 2.23 3.85
CA VAL A 33 -5.37 1.21 3.89
C VAL A 33 -4.01 1.85 3.68
N ALA A 34 -3.89 2.78 2.73
CA ALA A 34 -2.66 3.51 2.50
C ALA A 34 -2.25 4.37 3.70
N ASP A 35 -3.19 5.04 4.39
CA ASP A 35 -2.88 5.77 5.63
C ASP A 35 -2.20 4.88 6.67
N GLU A 36 -2.62 3.62 6.82
CA GLU A 36 -2.00 2.67 7.75
C GLU A 36 -0.56 2.28 7.40
N LEU A 37 -0.14 2.52 6.15
CA LEU A 37 1.18 2.22 5.59
C LEU A 37 2.09 3.45 5.52
N LEU A 38 1.51 4.65 5.60
CA LEU A 38 2.25 5.92 5.53
C LEU A 38 2.76 6.33 6.94
N PRO A 39 3.91 7.01 7.03
CA PRO A 39 4.51 7.43 8.30
C PRO A 39 3.81 8.68 8.88
N LEU A 40 2.50 8.59 9.12
CA LEU A 40 1.64 9.71 9.54
C LEU A 40 1.64 9.96 11.06
N ASP A 41 2.22 9.04 11.83
CA ASP A 41 2.50 9.19 13.25
C ASP A 41 3.85 8.56 13.62
N GLU A 42 4.25 8.71 14.89
CA GLU A 42 5.55 8.23 15.37
C GLU A 42 5.70 6.71 15.24
N GLN A 43 4.64 5.94 15.51
CA GLN A 43 4.66 4.49 15.40
C GLN A 43 4.87 4.07 13.96
N ARG A 44 4.04 4.57 13.04
CA ARG A 44 4.13 4.26 11.61
C ARG A 44 5.44 4.74 11.02
N ALA A 45 5.99 5.86 11.48
CA ALA A 45 7.31 6.32 11.07
C ALA A 45 8.44 5.36 11.50
N VAL A 46 8.35 4.76 12.69
CA VAL A 46 9.29 3.70 13.12
C VAL A 46 9.14 2.47 12.22
N GLU A 47 7.92 2.02 11.98
CA GLU A 47 7.63 0.87 11.14
C GLU A 47 8.20 1.07 9.72
N VAL A 48 7.90 2.19 9.06
CA VAL A 48 8.41 2.49 7.71
C VAL A 48 9.96 2.52 7.68
N ARG A 49 10.63 3.06 8.71
CA ARG A 49 12.10 3.00 8.80
C ARG A 49 12.62 1.56 8.90
N VAL A 50 11.96 0.70 9.69
CA VAL A 50 12.30 -0.72 9.80
C VAL A 50 12.10 -1.43 8.45
N TYR A 51 11.01 -1.13 7.75
CA TYR A 51 10.73 -1.69 6.42
C TYR A 51 11.86 -1.37 5.43
N TYR A 52 12.25 -0.10 5.28
CA TYR A 52 13.32 0.27 4.35
C TYR A 52 14.70 -0.22 4.76
N ALA A 53 15.01 -0.26 6.06
CA ALA A 53 16.24 -0.89 6.54
C ALA A 53 16.29 -2.39 6.20
N PHE A 54 15.14 -3.07 6.33
CA PHE A 54 15.01 -4.48 5.94
C PHE A 54 15.14 -4.67 4.42
N ALA A 55 14.48 -3.82 3.62
CA ALA A 55 14.55 -3.86 2.16
C ALA A 55 15.98 -3.62 1.65
N ALA A 56 16.71 -2.65 2.22
CA ALA A 56 18.11 -2.40 1.90
C ALA A 56 19.00 -3.63 2.18
N LYS A 57 18.71 -4.37 3.26
CA LYS A 57 19.42 -5.62 3.57
C LYS A 57 19.02 -6.76 2.62
N ALA A 58 17.75 -6.87 2.28
CA ALA A 58 17.23 -7.88 1.36
C ALA A 58 17.94 -7.81 0.00
N ALA A 59 18.28 -6.61 -0.47
CA ALA A 59 19.03 -6.41 -1.72
C ALA A 59 20.42 -7.10 -1.75
N THR A 60 20.97 -7.48 -0.60
CA THR A 60 22.30 -8.11 -0.49
C THR A 60 22.28 -9.46 0.23
N THR A 61 21.11 -9.96 0.67
CA THR A 61 21.01 -11.18 1.49
C THR A 61 19.76 -11.98 1.10
N PRO A 62 19.91 -13.11 0.37
CA PRO A 62 18.77 -13.85 -0.20
C PRO A 62 17.67 -14.23 0.81
N GLY A 63 18.02 -14.73 1.99
CA GLY A 63 17.02 -15.10 3.01
C GLY A 63 16.17 -13.92 3.53
N PHE A 64 16.65 -12.68 3.42
CA PHE A 64 15.85 -11.49 3.72
C PHE A 64 14.93 -11.15 2.54
N ALA A 65 15.39 -11.31 1.30
CA ALA A 65 14.58 -11.12 0.11
C ALA A 65 13.39 -12.08 0.07
N GLU A 66 13.59 -13.35 0.44
CA GLU A 66 12.51 -14.33 0.54
C GLU A 66 11.38 -13.88 1.48
N ILE A 67 11.73 -13.33 2.65
CA ILE A 67 10.75 -12.83 3.62
C ILE A 67 10.01 -11.60 3.07
N LEU A 68 10.72 -10.69 2.40
CA LEU A 68 10.12 -9.50 1.81
C LEU A 68 9.17 -9.86 0.66
N ILE A 69 9.56 -10.80 -0.21
CA ILE A 69 8.74 -11.30 -1.31
C ILE A 69 7.48 -11.99 -0.80
N GLU A 70 7.59 -12.77 0.29
CA GLU A 70 6.42 -13.43 0.89
C GLU A 70 5.41 -12.41 1.44
N GLN A 71 5.89 -11.37 2.13
CA GLN A 71 5.03 -10.30 2.63
C GLN A 71 4.40 -9.48 1.50
N ASP A 72 5.18 -9.12 0.46
CA ASP A 72 4.67 -8.40 -0.71
C ASP A 72 3.58 -9.21 -1.40
N ARG A 73 3.76 -10.53 -1.61
CA ARG A 73 2.75 -11.38 -2.26
C ARG A 73 1.40 -11.30 -1.55
N GLY A 74 1.38 -11.45 -0.23
CA GLY A 74 0.13 -11.36 0.55
C GLY A 74 -0.53 -9.99 0.42
N PHE A 75 0.25 -8.92 0.39
CA PHE A 75 -0.27 -7.57 0.18
C PHE A 75 -0.82 -7.35 -1.24
N GLN A 76 -0.12 -7.84 -2.27
CA GLN A 76 -0.59 -7.78 -3.66
C GLN A 76 -1.91 -8.55 -3.84
N GLU A 77 -2.06 -9.71 -3.18
CA GLU A 77 -3.30 -10.49 -3.22
C GLU A 77 -4.48 -9.71 -2.62
N ILE A 78 -4.27 -9.05 -1.48
CA ILE A 78 -5.27 -8.18 -0.86
C ILE A 78 -5.68 -7.07 -1.82
N LEU A 79 -4.72 -6.31 -2.36
CA LEU A 79 -5.01 -5.20 -3.28
C LEU A 79 -5.76 -5.67 -4.53
N ARG A 80 -5.36 -6.81 -5.10
CA ARG A 80 -6.06 -7.41 -6.24
C ARG A 80 -7.52 -7.73 -5.92
N SER A 81 -7.80 -8.32 -4.76
CA SER A 81 -9.17 -8.58 -4.31
C SER A 81 -9.97 -7.29 -4.11
N VAL A 82 -9.33 -6.20 -3.66
CA VAL A 82 -9.99 -4.89 -3.57
C VAL A 82 -10.38 -4.34 -4.94
N PHE A 83 -9.48 -4.41 -5.93
CA PHE A 83 -9.79 -3.96 -7.29
C PHE A 83 -10.87 -4.81 -7.95
N GLN A 84 -10.83 -6.12 -7.76
CA GLN A 84 -11.89 -7.01 -8.21
C GLN A 84 -13.26 -6.60 -7.63
N ALA A 85 -13.33 -6.40 -6.30
CA ALA A 85 -14.57 -5.97 -5.64
C ALA A 85 -15.04 -4.57 -6.09
N ALA A 86 -14.11 -3.65 -6.37
CA ALA A 86 -14.43 -2.33 -6.90
C ALA A 86 -15.01 -2.40 -8.32
N GLU A 87 -14.47 -3.25 -9.19
CA GLU A 87 -15.00 -3.49 -10.54
C GLU A 87 -16.40 -4.12 -10.48
N GLU A 88 -16.59 -5.15 -9.65
CA GLU A 88 -17.89 -5.80 -9.43
C GLU A 88 -18.95 -4.83 -8.87
N ALA A 89 -18.53 -3.85 -8.07
CA ALA A 89 -19.39 -2.79 -7.53
C ALA A 89 -19.63 -1.62 -8.52
N GLY A 90 -18.99 -1.64 -9.70
CA GLY A 90 -19.10 -0.57 -10.71
C GLY A 90 -18.35 0.73 -10.34
N GLU A 91 -17.41 0.68 -9.41
CA GLU A 91 -16.61 1.83 -8.97
C GLU A 91 -15.40 2.11 -9.87
N MET A 92 -15.08 1.17 -10.76
CA MET A 92 -14.03 1.33 -11.77
C MET A 92 -14.44 0.67 -13.09
N PRO A 93 -13.82 1.05 -14.23
CA PRO A 93 -14.16 0.50 -15.53
C PRO A 93 -13.85 -1.01 -15.62
N PRO A 94 -14.66 -1.80 -16.35
CA PRO A 94 -14.44 -3.23 -16.47
C PRO A 94 -13.19 -3.57 -17.30
N GLY A 95 -12.64 -4.76 -17.09
CA GLY A 95 -11.56 -5.31 -17.90
C GLY A 95 -10.18 -4.72 -17.63
N ARG A 96 -9.98 -4.09 -16.46
CA ARG A 96 -8.68 -3.61 -16.01
C ARG A 96 -7.84 -4.78 -15.46
N ASP A 97 -6.53 -4.73 -15.68
CA ASP A 97 -5.61 -5.69 -15.06
C ASP A 97 -5.42 -5.36 -13.57
N HIS A 98 -6.11 -6.09 -12.70
CA HIS A 98 -6.05 -5.90 -11.25
C HIS A 98 -4.66 -6.14 -10.66
N ALA A 99 -3.84 -7.02 -11.26
CA ALA A 99 -2.49 -7.27 -10.79
C ALA A 99 -1.58 -6.08 -11.10
N ALA A 100 -1.71 -5.50 -12.31
CA ALA A 100 -1.00 -4.27 -12.67
C ALA A 100 -1.42 -3.09 -11.77
N LEU A 101 -2.71 -2.95 -11.46
CA LEU A 101 -3.21 -1.91 -10.56
C LEU A 101 -2.69 -2.08 -9.12
N ALA A 102 -2.65 -3.32 -8.60
CA ALA A 102 -2.05 -3.62 -7.30
C ALA A 102 -0.56 -3.25 -7.24
N ARG A 103 0.19 -3.61 -8.28
CA ARG A 103 1.61 -3.27 -8.36
C ARG A 103 1.85 -1.77 -8.48
N MET A 104 1.04 -1.08 -9.27
CA MET A 104 1.09 0.38 -9.39
C MET A 104 0.81 1.06 -8.05
N LEU A 105 -0.30 0.72 -7.39
CA LEU A 105 -0.69 1.35 -6.13
C LEU A 105 0.34 1.11 -5.02
N SER A 106 0.82 -0.13 -4.85
CA SER A 106 1.89 -0.43 -3.88
C SER A 106 3.17 0.37 -4.15
N SER A 107 3.55 0.52 -5.42
CA SER A 107 4.72 1.34 -5.80
C SER A 107 4.53 2.83 -5.49
N VAL A 108 3.31 3.35 -5.68
CA VAL A 108 2.98 4.73 -5.28
C VAL A 108 3.04 4.89 -3.77
N ILE A 109 2.46 3.95 -3.01
CA ILE A 109 2.52 3.96 -1.54
C ILE A 109 3.96 3.96 -1.05
N ASP A 110 4.83 3.11 -1.62
CA ASP A 110 6.26 3.09 -1.28
C ASP A 110 6.92 4.45 -1.60
N GLY A 111 6.68 5.02 -2.78
CA GLY A 111 7.25 6.33 -3.15
C GLY A 111 6.83 7.45 -2.19
N VAL A 112 5.53 7.51 -1.86
CA VAL A 112 4.94 8.49 -0.94
C VAL A 112 5.49 8.27 0.48
N SER A 113 5.56 7.03 0.95
CA SER A 113 6.04 6.66 2.28
C SER A 113 7.50 7.07 2.48
N LEU A 114 8.36 6.76 1.51
CA LEU A 114 9.77 7.16 1.53
C LEU A 114 9.93 8.69 1.49
N ALA A 115 9.15 9.38 0.66
CA ALA A 115 9.22 10.83 0.54
C ALA A 115 8.74 11.54 1.84
N LEU A 116 7.70 11.01 2.50
CA LEU A 116 7.24 11.51 3.80
C LEU A 116 8.24 11.28 4.93
N LEU A 117 9.05 10.20 4.91
CA LEU A 117 10.14 10.07 5.87
C LEU A 117 11.14 11.24 5.80
N ALA A 118 11.42 11.72 4.58
CA ALA A 118 12.29 12.87 4.37
C ALA A 118 11.59 14.20 4.65
N GLN A 119 10.28 14.28 4.40
CA GLN A 119 9.48 15.51 4.52
C GLN A 119 8.14 15.26 5.24
N PRO A 120 8.12 15.06 6.57
CA PRO A 120 6.96 14.53 7.31
C PRO A 120 5.70 15.40 7.32
N ARG A 121 5.81 16.67 6.87
CA ARG A 121 4.71 17.65 6.87
C ARG A 121 4.34 18.13 5.46
N ASN A 122 4.90 17.51 4.42
CA ASN A 122 4.64 17.91 3.04
C ASN A 122 3.35 17.24 2.54
N THR A 123 2.28 18.05 2.47
CA THR A 123 0.94 17.62 2.04
C THR A 123 0.86 17.30 0.55
N ASP A 124 1.74 17.89 -0.27
CA ASP A 124 1.74 17.68 -1.72
C ASP A 124 2.15 16.23 -2.07
N ILE A 125 2.98 15.61 -1.22
CA ILE A 125 3.36 14.20 -1.34
C ILE A 125 2.14 13.29 -1.16
N VAL A 126 1.25 13.61 -0.22
CA VAL A 126 0.01 12.85 0.01
C VAL A 126 -0.96 13.03 -1.15
N ALA A 127 -1.03 14.23 -1.73
CA ALA A 127 -1.89 14.51 -2.87
C ALA A 127 -1.57 13.63 -4.10
N GLY A 128 -0.32 13.17 -4.24
CA GLY A 128 0.08 12.22 -5.29
C GLY A 128 -0.63 10.86 -5.19
N LEU A 129 -0.87 10.37 -3.97
CA LEU A 129 -1.64 9.15 -3.74
C LEU A 129 -3.12 9.35 -4.10
N ASP A 130 -3.70 10.49 -3.70
CA ASP A 130 -5.09 10.82 -4.01
C ASP A 130 -5.30 10.93 -5.54
N ALA A 131 -4.36 11.53 -6.26
CA ALA A 131 -4.38 11.59 -7.72
C ALA A 131 -4.29 10.20 -8.37
N ALA A 132 -3.45 9.31 -7.85
CA ALA A 132 -3.35 7.94 -8.35
C ALA A 132 -4.65 7.15 -8.15
N LEU A 133 -5.29 7.29 -6.98
CA LEU A 133 -6.60 6.68 -6.70
C LEU A 133 -7.70 7.27 -7.58
N ALA A 134 -7.68 8.58 -7.81
CA ALA A 134 -8.61 9.23 -8.72
C ALA A 134 -8.51 8.66 -10.15
N LEU A 135 -7.29 8.49 -10.67
CA LEU A 135 -7.05 7.89 -12.00
C LEU A 135 -7.57 6.45 -12.14
N ILE A 136 -7.59 5.68 -11.05
CA ILE A 136 -8.17 4.33 -11.04
C ILE A 136 -9.70 4.40 -11.14
N SER A 137 -10.32 5.35 -10.41
CA SER A 137 -11.76 5.56 -10.42
C SER A 137 -12.28 6.27 -11.69
N SER A 138 -11.45 7.09 -12.34
CA SER A 138 -11.82 7.87 -13.53
C SER A 138 -11.40 7.17 -14.82
N CYS A 139 -12.32 6.50 -15.51
CA CYS A 139 -12.60 6.66 -16.94
C CYS A 139 -13.55 5.59 -17.48
N GLY A 140 -14.83 5.96 -17.54
CA GLY A 140 -15.87 5.34 -18.34
C GLY A 140 -16.95 6.38 -18.73
N SER A 141 -16.57 7.63 -18.99
CA SER A 141 -17.41 8.57 -19.75
C SER A 141 -16.91 8.55 -21.20
N GLY A 142 -17.77 8.10 -22.10
CA GLY A 142 -17.39 7.55 -23.39
C GLY A 142 -16.76 8.49 -24.41
N THR A 143 -16.20 7.85 -25.43
CA THR A 143 -16.41 8.15 -26.85
C THR A 143 -16.55 6.84 -27.59
#